data_AF-A0A955M6U8-F1
#
_entry.id   AF-A0A955M6U8-F1
#
_cell.length_a   1.000
_cell.length_b   1.000
_cell.length_c   1.000
_cell.angle_alpha   90.00
_cell.angle_beta   90.00
_cell.angle_gamma   90.00
#
_symmetry.space_group_name_H-M   'P 1'
#
loop_
_entity.id
_entity.type
_entity.pdbx_description
1 polymer ?
#
loop_
_entity_poly.entity_id
_entity_poly.type
_entity_poly.pdbx_seq_one_letter_code
_entity_poly.pdbx_strand_id
1 'polypeptide(L)' 'MNQDRTGRIYDLEDRTRTFAKDVRKFIRKIPKDLPNLEDAKQLVRASGSIGANYIEANEALGK' A
#
# COMPACT_ATOMS: atom_id res chain seq x y z
N MET A 1 32.68 -17.31 -2.31
CA MET A 1 31.59 -17.28 -1.33
C MET A 1 30.29 -17.29 -2.08
N ASN A 2 29.66 -18.45 -2.19
CA ASN A 2 28.32 -18.62 -2.75
C ASN A 2 27.31 -18.09 -1.72
N GLN A 3 26.42 -17.21 -2.15
CA GLN A 3 25.10 -17.08 -1.55
C GLN A 3 24.07 -17.18 -2.66
N ASP A 4 23.05 -17.98 -2.37
CA ASP A 4 22.15 -18.62 -3.30
C ASP A 4 21.29 -17.67 -4.15
N ARG A 5 20.99 -18.14 -5.36
CA ARG A 5 19.86 -17.67 -6.16
C ARG A 5 18.54 -18.11 -5.50
N THR A 6 18.08 -17.37 -4.49
CA THR A 6 16.68 -17.42 -4.03
C THR A 6 16.02 -16.06 -4.23
N GLY A 7 15.92 -15.66 -5.52
CA GLY A 7 15.38 -14.38 -5.96
C GLY A 7 13.87 -14.22 -5.73
N ARG A 8 13.44 -14.06 -4.47
CA ARG A 8 12.11 -13.54 -4.13
C ARG A 8 12.23 -12.36 -3.18
N ILE A 9 12.86 -11.28 -3.66
CA ILE A 9 12.73 -9.95 -3.06
C ILE A 9 11.41 -9.35 -3.59
N TYR A 10 10.29 -9.95 -3.20
CA TYR A 10 9.00 -9.27 -3.35
C TYR A 10 8.86 -8.36 -2.14
N ASP A 11 9.47 -7.18 -2.20
CA ASP A 11 9.32 -6.16 -1.17
C ASP A 11 7.91 -5.57 -1.24
N LEU A 12 6.94 -6.33 -0.74
CA LEU A 12 5.54 -5.95 -0.77
C LEU A 12 5.26 -4.83 0.24
N GLU A 13 6.08 -4.67 1.27
CA GLU A 13 5.99 -3.57 2.24
C GLU A 13 6.28 -2.24 1.55
N ASP A 14 7.43 -2.09 0.89
CA ASP A 14 7.75 -0.82 0.22
C ASP A 14 6.83 -0.56 -0.97
N ARG A 15 6.37 -1.59 -1.67
CA ARG A 15 5.41 -1.44 -2.77
C ARG A 15 4.05 -0.93 -2.28
N THR A 16 3.50 -1.52 -1.22
CA THR A 16 2.20 -1.09 -0.67
C THR A 16 2.31 0.29 -0.01
N ARG A 17 3.42 0.59 0.65
CA ARG A 17 3.74 1.93 1.17
C ARG A 17 3.83 2.97 0.07
N THR A 18 4.51 2.66 -1.04
CA THR A 18 4.64 3.55 -2.19
C THR A 18 3.29 3.78 -2.86
N PHE A 19 2.51 2.72 -3.07
CA PHE A 19 1.15 2.82 -3.59
C PHE A 19 0.25 3.74 -2.75
N ALA A 20 0.24 3.55 -1.43
CA ALA A 20 -0.55 4.39 -0.52
C ALA A 20 -0.11 5.86 -0.53
N LYS A 21 1.18 6.15 -0.75
CA LYS A 21 1.70 7.51 -0.95
C LYS A 21 1.25 8.10 -2.27
N ASP A 22 1.30 7.33 -3.34
CA ASP A 22 0.94 7.80 -4.68
C ASP A 22 -0.56 8.05 -4.81
N VAL A 23 -1.40 7.24 -4.17
CA VAL A 23 -2.84 7.51 -4.01
C VAL A 23 -3.06 8.88 -3.34
N ARG A 24 -2.35 9.18 -2.25
CA ARG A 24 -2.44 10.49 -1.58
C ARG A 24 -1.97 11.64 -2.48
N LYS A 25 -0.94 11.43 -3.29
CA LYS A 25 -0.50 12.42 -4.29
C LYS A 25 -1.54 12.63 -5.38
N PHE A 26 -2.19 11.56 -5.85
CA PHE A 26 -3.23 11.60 -6.87
C PHE A 26 -4.47 12.37 -6.37
N ILE A 27 -4.98 12.04 -5.19
CA ILE A 27 -6.16 12.69 -4.60
C ILE A 27 -5.92 14.19 -4.33
N ARG A 28 -4.68 14.63 -4.13
CA ARG A 28 -4.38 16.06 -4.00
C ARG A 28 -4.55 16.84 -5.31
N LYS A 29 -4.62 16.17 -6.46
CA LYS A 29 -4.73 16.79 -7.79
C LYS A 29 -6.18 16.88 -8.30
N ILE A 30 -7.13 16.17 -7.68
CA ILE A 30 -8.53 16.15 -8.12
C ILE A 30 -9.32 17.34 -7.54
N PRO A 31 -10.34 17.85 -8.25
CA PRO A 31 -11.23 18.90 -7.73
C PRO A 31 -11.93 18.47 -6.44
N LYS A 32 -12.11 19.41 -5.52
CA LYS A 32 -12.78 19.17 -4.23
C LYS A 32 -14.29 19.38 -4.35
N ASP A 33 -14.96 18.49 -5.06
CA ASP A 33 -16.43 18.41 -5.10
C ASP A 33 -16.95 17.27 -4.20
N LEU A 34 -18.26 17.21 -4.00
CA LEU A 34 -18.87 16.26 -3.07
C LEU A 34 -18.59 14.79 -3.44
N PRO A 35 -18.73 14.35 -4.71
CA PRO A 35 -18.38 12.99 -5.11
C PRO A 35 -16.90 12.66 -4.88
N ASN A 36 -15.99 13.54 -5.32
CA ASN A 36 -14.55 13.28 -5.19
C ASN A 36 -14.10 13.21 -3.74
N LEU A 37 -14.73 13.97 -2.83
CA LEU A 37 -14.44 13.90 -1.41
C LEU A 37 -14.82 12.55 -0.80
N GLU A 38 -15.97 12.01 -1.15
CA GLU A 38 -16.40 10.69 -0.67
C GLU A 38 -15.56 9.56 -1.26
N ASP A 39 -15.31 9.60 -2.57
CA ASP A 39 -14.45 8.62 -3.25
C ASP A 39 -13.01 8.68 -2.73
N ALA A 40 -12.47 9.88 -2.52
CA ALA A 40 -11.13 10.07 -1.95
C ALA A 40 -11.00 9.44 -0.56
N LYS A 41 -12.00 9.64 0.33
CA LYS A 41 -11.98 9.04 1.67
C LYS A 41 -11.97 7.51 1.60
N GLN A 42 -12.76 6.92 0.71
CA GLN A 42 -12.79 5.47 0.51
C GLN A 42 -11.45 4.96 -0.04
N LEU A 43 -10.93 5.63 -1.07
CA LEU A 43 -9.69 5.25 -1.74
C LEU A 43 -8.47 5.34 -0.81
N VAL A 44 -8.36 6.40 0.00
CA VAL A 44 -7.28 6.52 1.00
C VAL A 44 -7.31 5.34 1.97
N ARG A 45 -8.49 4.98 2.50
CA ARG A 45 -8.64 3.85 3.42
C ARG A 45 -8.27 2.52 2.76
N ALA A 46 -8.83 2.25 1.59
CA ALA A 46 -8.55 1.01 0.84
C ALA A 46 -7.06 0.87 0.52
N SER A 47 -6.40 1.96 0.08
CA SER A 47 -4.97 1.93 -0.27
C SER A 47 -4.05 1.60 0.91
N GLY A 48 -4.40 2.06 2.13
CA GLY A 48 -3.64 1.78 3.35
C GLY A 48 -3.86 0.36 3.87
N SER A 49 -5.08 -0.17 3.73
CA SER A 49 -5.45 -1.51 4.22
C SER A 49 -4.63 -2.63 3.57
N ILE A 50 -4.17 -2.46 2.33
CA ILE A 50 -3.33 -3.47 1.66
C ILE A 50 -2.04 -3.74 2.45
N GLY A 51 -1.35 -2.66 2.87
CA GLY A 51 -0.13 -2.77 3.66
C GLY A 51 -0.41 -3.29 5.07
N ALA A 52 -1.49 -2.81 5.71
CA ALA A 52 -1.90 -3.26 7.04
C ALA A 52 -2.20 -4.77 7.07
N ASN A 53 -3.04 -5.25 6.15
CA ASN A 53 -3.38 -6.67 6.05
C ASN A 53 -2.16 -7.55 5.74
N TYR A 54 -1.19 -7.02 4.99
CA TYR A 54 0.06 -7.74 4.72
C TYR A 54 0.94 -7.86 5.97
N ILE A 55 1.05 -6.80 6.77
CA ILE A 55 1.76 -6.82 8.05
C ILE A 55 1.08 -7.80 9.01
N GLU A 56 -0.25 -7.72 9.17
CA GLU A 56 -1.03 -8.64 10.00
C GLU A 56 -0.85 -10.11 9.56
N ALA A 57 -0.81 -10.37 8.25
CA ALA A 57 -0.56 -11.71 7.73
C ALA A 57 0.86 -12.20 8.03
N ASN A 58 1.87 -11.34 7.96
CA ASN A 58 3.25 -11.71 8.32
C ASN A 58 3.39 -11.99 9.82
N GLU A 59 2.78 -11.16 10.67
CA GLU A 59 2.75 -11.37 12.13
C GLU A 59 2.05 -12.70 12.49
N ALA A 60 0.92 -13.01 11.83
CA ALA A 60 0.21 -14.27 12.02
C ALA A 60 1.00 -15.51 11.57
N LEU A 61 1.90 -15.35 10.60
CA LEU A 61 2.79 -16.41 10.11
C LEU A 61 4.07 -16.56 10.95
N GLY A 62 4.25 -15.76 12.01
CA GLY A 62 5.38 -15.84 12.92
C GLY A 62 6.71 -15.39 12.31
N LYS A 63 6.66 -14.51 11.30
CA LYS A 63 7.85 -13.83 10.78
C LYS A 63 8.25 -12.66 11.66
#